data_AF-A0A846A9B0-F1
#
_entry.id   AF-A0A846A9B0-F1
#
_cell.length_a   1.000
_cell.length_b   1.000
_cell.length_c   1.000
_cell.angle_alpha   90.00
_cell.angle_beta   90.00
_cell.angle_gamma   90.00
#
_symmetry.space_group_name_H-M   'P 1'
#
loop_
_entity.id
_entity.type
_entity.pdbx_description
1 polymer ?
#
loop_
_entity_poly.entity_id
_entity_poly.type
_entity_poly.pdbx_seq_one_letter_code
_entity_poly.pdbx_strand_id
1 'polypeptide(L)'
;MDLEPSENFQPVIFVGALTEGSYQFQVGRRRYEFEGLPFAGVEVENIEQIFPETNKLLGNYFTKEAMELNMDSYNIVHFATHSAFVNGHPEESFILFGDGDRATLGDVKN
;
A
#
# COMPACT_ATOMS: atom_id res chain seq x y z
N MET A 1 20.86 -22.68 7.57
CA MET A 1 19.66 -21.84 7.36
C MET A 1 18.50 -22.75 7.65
N ASP A 2 17.82 -22.52 8.76
CA ASP A 2 16.66 -23.30 9.15
C ASP A 2 15.50 -22.84 8.28
N LEU A 3 15.00 -23.72 7.41
CA LEU A 3 13.90 -23.46 6.48
C LEU A 3 12.59 -24.08 6.99
N GLU A 4 12.60 -24.57 8.24
CA GLU A 4 11.42 -25.08 8.92
C GLU A 4 10.46 -23.90 9.19
N PRO A 5 9.18 -23.97 8.76
CA PRO A 5 8.19 -22.96 9.10
C PRO A 5 8.08 -22.86 10.64
N SER A 6 8.14 -21.65 11.18
CA SER A 6 7.91 -21.49 12.62
C SER A 6 6.46 -21.86 12.94
N GLU A 7 6.25 -22.76 13.90
CA GLU A 7 4.91 -23.32 14.20
C GLU A 7 3.90 -22.31 14.78
N ASN A 8 4.24 -21.01 14.90
CA ASN A 8 3.40 -19.99 15.54
C ASN A 8 3.33 -18.66 14.77
N PHE A 9 3.27 -18.67 13.44
CA PHE A 9 2.92 -17.46 12.68
C PHE A 9 1.42 -17.19 12.77
N GLN A 10 1.00 -16.24 13.62
CA GLN A 10 -0.35 -15.71 13.64
C GLN A 10 -0.41 -14.42 12.81
N PRO A 11 -1.13 -14.38 11.68
CA PRO A 11 -1.22 -13.19 10.85
C PRO A 11 -1.93 -12.04 11.57
N VAL A 12 -1.28 -10.89 11.65
CA VAL A 12 -1.89 -9.62 12.08
C VAL A 12 -1.67 -8.65 10.92
N ILE A 13 -2.77 -8.27 10.26
CA ILE A 13 -2.73 -7.68 8.93
C ILE A 13 -3.13 -6.22 8.99
N PHE A 14 -2.36 -5.36 8.32
CA PHE A 14 -2.72 -3.97 8.08
C PHE A 14 -2.85 -3.70 6.59
N VAL A 15 -3.95 -3.08 6.20
CA VAL A 15 -4.33 -2.95 4.80
C VAL A 15 -4.62 -1.52 4.43
N GLY A 16 -4.14 -1.09 3.27
CA GLY A 16 -4.41 0.21 2.69
C GLY A 16 -4.99 0.07 1.29
N ALA A 17 -6.02 0.85 0.95
CA ALA A 17 -6.58 0.84 -0.40
C ALA A 17 -6.99 2.21 -0.93
N LEU A 18 -6.63 2.47 -2.18
CA LEU A 18 -7.02 3.66 -2.94
C LEU A 18 -8.35 3.38 -3.66
N THR A 19 -9.48 3.67 -3.02
CA THR A 19 -10.81 3.28 -3.51
C THR A 19 -11.48 4.32 -4.39
N GLU A 20 -11.07 5.57 -4.27
CA GLU A 20 -11.70 6.75 -4.89
C GLU A 20 -10.65 7.85 -5.16
N GLY A 21 -11.09 8.95 -5.78
CA GLY A 21 -10.23 10.09 -6.10
C GLY A 21 -9.71 10.09 -7.54
N SER A 22 -9.16 11.22 -7.95
CA SER A 22 -8.49 11.43 -9.24
C SER A 22 -7.18 12.16 -8.99
N TYR A 23 -6.09 11.62 -9.55
CA TYR A 23 -4.74 12.03 -9.24
C TYR A 23 -3.99 12.32 -10.53
N GLN A 24 -3.44 13.53 -10.62
CA GLN A 24 -2.59 13.93 -11.73
C GLN A 24 -1.30 14.54 -11.21
N PHE A 25 -0.18 13.98 -11.63
CA PHE A 25 1.12 14.45 -11.16
C PHE A 25 2.24 14.11 -12.14
N GLN A 26 3.40 14.74 -11.92
CA GLN A 26 4.60 14.52 -12.70
C GLN A 26 5.67 13.88 -11.82
N VAL A 27 6.30 12.83 -12.35
CA VAL A 27 7.50 12.22 -11.77
C VAL A 27 8.59 12.21 -12.85
N GLY A 28 9.70 12.89 -12.58
CA GLY A 28 10.72 13.15 -13.58
C GLY A 28 10.13 13.83 -14.83
N ARG A 29 10.22 13.15 -15.97
CA ARG A 29 9.68 13.62 -17.26
C ARG A 29 8.32 13.03 -17.63
N ARG A 30 7.74 12.18 -16.77
CA ARG A 30 6.50 11.45 -17.05
C ARG A 30 5.34 12.07 -16.30
N ARG A 31 4.22 12.26 -16.99
CA ARG A 31 2.94 12.59 -16.39
C ARG A 31 2.17 11.30 -16.11
N TYR A 32 1.61 11.20 -14.91
CA TYR A 32 0.74 10.12 -14.49
C TYR A 32 -0.64 10.68 -14.19
N GLU A 33 -1.65 9.93 -14.62
CA GLU A 33 -3.07 10.21 -14.38
C GLU A 33 -3.69 8.91 -13.92
N PHE A 34 -4.21 8.90 -12.69
CA PHE A 34 -4.80 7.74 -12.06
C PHE A 34 -6.16 8.09 -11.47
N GLU A 35 -7.10 7.17 -11.60
CA GLU A 35 -8.38 7.21 -10.92
C GLU A 35 -8.39 6.20 -9.78
N GLY A 36 -9.28 6.42 -8.81
CA GLY A 36 -9.59 5.48 -7.74
C GLY A 36 -9.82 4.05 -8.26
N LEU A 37 -9.56 3.05 -7.41
CA LEU A 37 -9.80 1.64 -7.72
C LEU A 37 -11.01 1.14 -6.91
N PRO A 38 -12.26 1.25 -7.41
CA PRO A 38 -13.45 0.83 -6.65
C PRO A 38 -13.37 -0.61 -6.12
N PHE A 39 -12.77 -1.52 -6.88
CA PHE A 39 -12.63 -2.92 -6.50
C PHE A 39 -11.52 -3.19 -5.48
N ALA A 40 -10.62 -2.23 -5.23
CA ALA A 40 -9.66 -2.35 -4.14
C ALA A 40 -10.37 -2.42 -2.78
N GLY A 41 -11.51 -1.73 -2.61
CA GLY A 41 -12.32 -1.85 -1.40
C GLY A 41 -12.85 -3.27 -1.18
N VAL A 42 -13.33 -3.91 -2.24
CA VAL A 42 -13.82 -5.30 -2.22
C VAL A 42 -12.69 -6.28 -1.88
N GLU A 43 -11.49 -6.06 -2.41
CA GLU A 43 -10.31 -6.88 -2.06
C GLU A 43 -10.01 -6.82 -0.56
N VAL A 44 -9.96 -5.62 0.02
CA VAL A 44 -9.69 -5.44 1.45
C VAL A 44 -10.80 -6.00 2.33
N GLU A 45 -12.06 -5.88 1.91
CA GLU A 45 -13.19 -6.51 2.59
C GLU A 45 -13.07 -8.04 2.61
N ASN A 46 -12.62 -8.65 1.51
CA ASN A 46 -12.39 -10.09 1.47
C ASN A 46 -11.22 -10.52 2.38
N ILE A 47 -10.17 -9.70 2.51
CA ILE A 47 -9.07 -9.97 3.46
C ILE A 47 -9.60 -9.96 4.89
N GLU A 48 -10.38 -8.96 5.27
CA GLU A 48 -10.98 -8.87 6.62
C GLU A 48 -11.91 -10.05 6.92
N GLN A 49 -12.66 -10.55 5.93
CA GLN A 49 -13.50 -11.74 6.11
C GLN A 49 -12.69 -13.02 6.40
N ILE A 50 -11.49 -13.14 5.81
CA ILE A 50 -10.58 -14.28 6.04
C ILE A 50 -9.79 -14.09 7.35
N PHE A 51 -9.42 -12.85 7.66
CA PHE A 51 -8.63 -12.46 8.83
C PHE A 51 -9.36 -11.35 9.61
N PRO A 52 -10.26 -11.72 10.55
CA PRO A 52 -11.16 -10.75 11.21
C PRO A 52 -10.47 -9.66 12.05
N GLU A 53 -9.21 -9.83 12.41
CA GLU A 53 -8.40 -8.84 13.14
C GLU A 53 -7.65 -7.87 12.21
N THR A 54 -7.98 -7.87 10.91
CA THR A 54 -7.39 -6.95 9.93
C THR A 54 -7.78 -5.51 10.22
N ASN A 55 -6.79 -4.64 10.35
CA ASN A 55 -7.02 -3.20 10.35
C ASN A 55 -6.90 -2.64 8.93
N LYS A 56 -7.75 -1.68 8.56
CA LYS A 56 -7.78 -1.13 7.20
C LYS A 56 -7.90 0.38 7.14
N LEU A 57 -7.24 0.98 6.16
CA LEU A 57 -7.37 2.39 5.76
C LEU A 57 -7.83 2.46 4.29
N LEU A 58 -8.86 3.27 4.01
CA LEU A 58 -9.49 3.36 2.70
C LEU A 58 -9.53 4.80 2.21
N GLY A 59 -9.42 4.99 0.88
CA GLY A 59 -9.58 6.29 0.23
C GLY A 59 -8.64 7.34 0.84
N ASN A 60 -9.16 8.52 1.15
CA ASN A 60 -8.37 9.62 1.73
C ASN A 60 -7.75 9.31 3.11
N TYR A 61 -8.18 8.25 3.80
CA TYR A 61 -7.55 7.82 5.06
C TYR A 61 -6.31 6.93 4.83
N PHE A 62 -6.16 6.34 3.65
CA PHE A 62 -4.98 5.59 3.27
C PHE A 62 -3.85 6.56 2.88
N THR A 63 -3.22 7.19 3.88
CA THR A 63 -2.12 8.14 3.69
C THR A 63 -0.76 7.50 3.96
N LYS A 64 0.30 8.06 3.38
CA LYS A 64 1.68 7.62 3.65
C LYS A 64 2.01 7.69 5.14
N GLU A 65 1.70 8.82 5.77
CA GLU A 65 1.93 9.05 7.20
C GLU A 65 1.17 8.05 8.08
N ALA A 66 -0.11 7.80 7.79
CA ALA A 66 -0.90 6.85 8.56
C ALA A 66 -0.35 5.42 8.42
N MET A 67 0.17 5.06 7.24
CA MET A 67 0.83 3.78 7.06
C MET A 67 2.13 3.67 7.85
N GLU A 68 3.03 4.65 7.73
CA GLU A 68 4.33 4.66 8.42
C GLU A 68 4.17 4.62 9.94
N LEU A 69 3.16 5.31 10.50
CA LEU A 69 2.91 5.33 11.95
C LEU A 69 2.43 3.99 12.53
N ASN A 70 1.80 3.14 11.73
CA ASN A 70 1.10 1.96 12.24
C ASN A 70 1.72 0.63 11.77
N MET A 71 2.40 0.60 10.61
CA MET A 71 2.79 -0.65 9.95
C MET A 71 3.71 -1.55 10.77
N ASP A 72 4.56 -1.00 11.64
CA ASP A 72 5.49 -1.75 12.49
C ASP A 72 4.81 -2.68 13.52
N SER A 73 3.51 -2.46 13.78
CA SER A 73 2.72 -3.29 14.70
C SER A 73 2.12 -4.55 14.05
N TYR A 74 2.38 -4.76 12.76
CA TYR A 74 1.77 -5.81 11.95
C TYR A 74 2.84 -6.65 11.26
N ASN A 75 2.56 -7.94 11.05
CA ASN A 75 3.50 -8.83 10.36
C ASN A 75 3.16 -9.02 8.87
N ILE A 76 2.02 -8.51 8.42
CA ILE A 76 1.64 -8.43 7.02
C ILE A 76 1.08 -7.03 6.75
N VAL A 77 1.63 -6.35 5.76
CA VAL A 77 1.12 -5.09 5.23
C VAL A 77 0.72 -5.31 3.78
N HIS A 78 -0.51 -4.96 3.41
CA HIS A 78 -1.03 -5.10 2.05
C HIS A 78 -1.53 -3.75 1.51
N PHE A 79 -1.11 -3.39 0.29
CA PHE A 79 -1.60 -2.21 -0.43
C PHE A 79 -2.33 -2.60 -1.72
N ALA A 80 -3.61 -2.22 -1.81
CA ALA A 80 -4.40 -2.27 -3.04
C ALA A 80 -4.46 -0.85 -3.64
N THR A 81 -3.42 -0.47 -4.40
CA THR A 81 -3.24 0.88 -4.93
C THR A 81 -2.48 0.90 -6.26
N HIS A 82 -2.38 2.08 -6.89
CA HIS A 82 -1.51 2.30 -8.04
C HIS A 82 -0.05 2.39 -7.65
N SER A 83 0.81 1.88 -8.52
CA SER A 83 2.25 2.04 -8.44
C SER A 83 2.84 2.16 -9.85
N ALA A 84 4.05 2.70 -9.94
CA ALA A 84 4.82 2.69 -11.17
C ALA A 84 6.28 2.39 -10.88
N PHE A 85 6.87 1.50 -11.68
CA PHE A 85 8.30 1.23 -11.66
C PHE A 85 8.98 1.95 -12.83
N VAL A 86 9.92 2.84 -12.49
CA VAL A 86 10.76 3.54 -13.46
C VAL A 86 12.13 2.89 -13.48
N ASN A 87 12.42 2.17 -14.56
CA ASN A 87 13.66 1.41 -14.69
C ASN A 87 14.89 2.31 -14.52
N GLY A 88 15.82 1.88 -13.66
CA GLY A 88 17.04 2.60 -13.32
C GLY A 88 16.87 3.79 -12.37
N HIS A 89 15.64 4.13 -11.96
CA HIS A 89 15.32 5.32 -11.16
C HIS A 89 14.37 4.94 -10.01
N PRO A 90 14.86 4.29 -8.94
CA PRO A 90 14.03 3.91 -7.78
C PRO A 90 13.38 5.11 -7.08
N GLU A 91 14.00 6.29 -7.13
CA GLU A 91 13.48 7.56 -6.64
C GLU A 91 12.32 8.11 -7.48
N GLU A 92 12.19 7.65 -8.73
CA GLU A 92 11.06 7.96 -9.61
C GLU A 92 10.02 6.82 -9.65
N SER A 93 10.32 5.68 -9.02
CA SER A 93 9.38 4.59 -8.83
C SER A 93 8.58 4.84 -7.57
N PHE A 94 7.27 4.63 -7.60
CA PHE A 94 6.41 5.03 -6.49
C PHE A 94 5.22 4.12 -6.23
N ILE A 95 4.73 4.19 -4.99
CA ILE A 95 3.42 3.74 -4.53
C ILE A 95 2.57 5.00 -4.30
N LEU A 96 1.34 5.03 -4.81
CA LEU A 96 0.41 6.15 -4.64
C LEU A 96 -0.50 5.92 -3.42
N PHE A 97 -0.68 6.94 -2.59
CA PHE A 97 -1.61 6.94 -1.46
C PHE A 97 -2.88 7.71 -1.78
N GLY A 98 -3.93 7.48 -0.98
CA GLY A 98 -5.26 8.05 -1.21
C GLY A 98 -5.37 9.56 -1.01
N ASP A 99 -4.40 10.18 -0.34
CA ASP A 99 -4.25 11.65 -0.29
C ASP A 99 -3.46 12.22 -1.48
N GLY A 100 -2.96 11.36 -2.37
CA GLY A 100 -2.14 11.73 -3.52
C GLY A 100 -0.65 11.83 -3.20
N ASP A 101 -0.24 11.58 -1.96
CA ASP A 101 1.17 11.49 -1.62
C ASP A 101 1.78 10.17 -2.13
N ARG A 102 3.11 10.09 -2.14
CA ARG A 102 3.84 8.96 -2.71
C ARG A 102 5.00 8.51 -1.82
N ALA A 103 5.15 7.20 -1.69
CA ALA A 103 6.40 6.59 -1.23
C ALA A 103 7.21 6.15 -2.45
N THR A 104 8.51 6.47 -2.46
CA THR A 104 9.41 6.00 -3.52
C THR A 104 9.90 4.58 -3.23
N LEU A 105 10.46 3.89 -4.22
CA LEU A 105 11.13 2.61 -3.95
C LEU A 105 12.37 2.80 -3.05
N GLY A 106 12.94 4.02 -3.02
CA GLY A 106 13.96 4.39 -2.05
C GLY A 106 13.46 4.39 -0.60
N ASP A 107 12.21 4.80 -0.38
CA ASP A 107 11.59 4.88 0.96
C ASP A 107 11.36 3.48 1.54
N VAL A 108 11.10 2.47 0.69
CA VAL A 108 10.80 1.07 1.09
C VAL A 108 12.06 0.24 1.38
N LYS A 109 13.26 0.76 1.05
CA LYS A 109 14.48 -0.05 1.01
C LYS A 109 15.04 -0.46 2.38
N ASN A 110 14.55 0.08 3.50
CA ASN A 110 15.09 -0.17 4.84
C ASN A 110 14.00 -0.53 5.84
#